data_AF-A0A0G1CJD8-F1
#
_entry.id   AF-A0A0G1CJD8-F1
#
_cell.length_a   1.000
_cell.length_b   1.000
_cell.length_c   1.000
_cell.angle_alpha   90.00
_cell.angle_beta   90.00
_cell.angle_gamma   90.00
#
_symmetry.space_group_name_H-M   'P 1'
#
loop_
_entity.id
_entity.type
_entity.pdbx_description
1 polymer ?
#
loop_
_entity_poly.entity_id
_entity_poly.type
_entity_poly.pdbx_seq_one_letter_code
_entity_poly.pdbx_strand_id
1 'polypeptide(L)'
;MPFTKEQLNTTQLKGFNVTQNIILNWIEGFSLTNNRKVLVPASLVYAVYNSKDYHEPIIRFNISTGAACGPNSFFALYRGMCEIIERDAYMISFVNDIPKPKVDIVPNKFLAEMKRRIERYSLELNVISTQLDFPVYTFACLIFDRTGSGPAVSAGISGRLEPEKAIKSATLEALRRHIATRDRFYREKPLPMPEKSSLDWFLLNKQLWWSAPHMIERAMSFISDKTVAVDSLINNSDDSDEKKVAFLVKELKEKNCEVIFVDVTIPQVRELGFCVVKVLIPEMVPLWRDERFRYEGIKRLYEVPSRLGYSAGLFKNVHEFSIHPF
;
A
#
# COMPACT_ATOMS: atom_id res chain seq x y z
N MET A 1 -9.87 -9.41 12.84
CA MET A 1 -8.53 -9.89 13.24
C MET A 1 -7.71 -10.12 11.99
N PRO A 2 -6.44 -9.70 11.93
CA PRO A 2 -5.63 -9.79 10.72
C PRO A 2 -5.20 -11.23 10.38
N PHE A 3 -5.18 -12.14 11.36
CA PHE A 3 -4.80 -13.55 11.17
C PHE A 3 -6.00 -14.49 11.35
N THR A 4 -5.97 -15.64 10.66
CA THR A 4 -6.95 -16.73 10.88
C THR A 4 -6.68 -17.44 12.21
N LYS A 5 -7.65 -18.22 12.69
CA LYS A 5 -7.46 -19.08 13.88
C LYS A 5 -6.35 -20.12 13.66
N GLU A 6 -6.26 -20.67 12.45
CA GLU A 6 -5.23 -21.64 12.08
C GLU A 6 -3.84 -21.02 12.12
N GLN A 7 -3.68 -19.82 11.56
CA GLN A 7 -2.44 -19.05 11.62
C GLN A 7 -1.99 -18.81 13.06
N LEU A 8 -2.91 -18.39 13.95
CA LEU A 8 -2.59 -18.11 15.35
C LEU A 8 -2.18 -19.36 16.18
N ASN A 9 -2.49 -20.57 15.70
CA ASN A 9 -2.06 -21.81 16.35
C ASN A 9 -0.62 -22.21 16.00
N THR A 10 0.03 -21.51 15.05
CA THR A 10 1.42 -21.79 14.67
C THR A 10 2.40 -21.18 15.67
N THR A 11 3.56 -21.83 15.87
CA THR A 11 4.61 -21.34 16.78
C THR A 11 5.10 -19.95 16.40
N GLN A 12 5.13 -19.63 15.11
CA GLN A 12 5.57 -18.33 14.58
C GLN A 12 4.67 -17.17 15.01
N LEU A 13 3.36 -17.42 15.14
CA LEU A 13 2.36 -16.39 15.45
C LEU A 13 1.89 -16.38 16.90
N LYS A 14 2.55 -17.15 17.78
CA LYS A 14 2.20 -17.22 19.21
C LYS A 14 2.18 -15.83 19.90
N GLY A 15 3.05 -14.91 19.48
CA GLY A 15 3.09 -13.52 19.98
C GLY A 15 1.99 -12.59 19.46
N PHE A 16 1.15 -13.07 18.54
CA PHE A 16 0.05 -12.31 17.92
C PHE A 16 -1.33 -12.70 18.45
N ASN A 17 -1.38 -13.55 19.48
CA ASN A 17 -2.63 -14.00 20.05
C ASN A 17 -3.23 -12.93 20.97
N VAL A 18 -4.28 -12.26 20.47
CA VAL A 18 -5.02 -11.20 21.14
C VAL A 18 -6.30 -11.80 21.67
N THR A 19 -6.42 -11.95 23.00
CA THR A 19 -7.62 -12.47 23.67
C THR A 19 -8.41 -11.32 24.33
N GLN A 20 -9.62 -11.58 24.83
CA GLN A 20 -10.44 -10.54 25.48
C GLN A 20 -9.85 -10.00 26.79
N ASN A 21 -8.92 -10.71 27.42
CA ASN A 21 -8.36 -10.36 28.73
C ASN A 21 -7.00 -9.66 28.66
N ILE A 22 -6.53 -9.33 27.46
CA ILE A 22 -5.25 -8.62 27.31
C ILE A 22 -5.40 -7.16 27.72
N ILE A 23 -4.34 -6.60 28.28
CA ILE A 23 -4.23 -5.17 28.56
C ILE A 23 -3.47 -4.52 27.41
N LEU A 24 -4.02 -3.43 26.88
CA LEU A 24 -3.44 -2.62 25.81
C LEU A 24 -3.52 -1.15 26.20
N ASN A 25 -2.57 -0.35 25.75
CA ASN A 25 -2.74 1.09 25.74
C ASN A 25 -3.70 1.47 24.60
N TRP A 26 -4.64 2.32 24.95
CA TRP A 26 -5.66 2.82 24.03
C TRP A 26 -5.48 4.31 23.83
N ILE A 27 -5.77 4.77 22.63
CA ILE A 27 -5.89 6.19 22.30
C ILE A 27 -7.28 6.46 21.75
N GLU A 28 -7.83 7.62 22.10
CA GLU A 28 -9.11 8.07 21.58
C GLU A 28 -8.95 8.44 20.10
N GLY A 29 -9.81 7.87 19.26
CA GLY A 29 -10.00 8.26 17.87
C GLY A 29 -11.47 8.59 17.61
N PHE A 30 -11.77 8.94 16.36
CA PHE A 30 -13.12 9.27 15.93
C PHE A 30 -13.49 8.47 14.68
N SER A 31 -14.63 7.77 14.74
CA SER A 31 -15.20 7.05 13.62
C SER A 31 -16.05 8.01 12.76
N LEU A 32 -15.58 8.33 11.57
CA LEU A 32 -16.27 9.21 10.62
C LEU A 32 -17.53 8.56 10.03
N THR A 33 -17.55 7.23 9.90
CA THR A 33 -18.70 6.49 9.35
C THR A 33 -19.82 6.31 10.37
N ASN A 34 -19.46 6.12 11.65
CA ASN A 34 -20.40 5.93 12.76
C ASN A 34 -20.65 7.18 13.60
N ASN A 35 -19.95 8.28 13.32
CA ASN A 35 -20.05 9.57 14.00
C ASN A 35 -19.92 9.47 15.53
N ARG A 36 -18.89 8.76 16.01
CA ARG A 36 -18.66 8.54 17.44
C ARG A 36 -17.18 8.44 17.78
N LYS A 37 -16.85 8.77 19.02
CA LYS A 37 -15.55 8.47 19.62
C LYS A 37 -15.38 6.95 19.76
N VAL A 38 -14.15 6.48 19.52
CA VAL A 38 -13.77 5.07 19.64
C VAL A 38 -12.40 4.98 20.28
N LEU A 39 -12.15 3.90 21.02
CA LEU A 39 -10.80 3.58 21.49
C LEU A 39 -10.12 2.69 20.46
N VAL A 40 -8.91 3.07 20.05
CA VAL A 40 -8.06 2.25 19.18
C VAL A 40 -6.76 1.89 19.90
N PRO A 41 -6.21 0.68 19.70
CA PRO A 41 -4.93 0.32 20.29
C PRO A 41 -3.83 1.27 19.81
N ALA A 42 -3.08 1.85 20.74
CA ALA A 42 -2.02 2.82 20.43
C ALA A 42 -0.95 2.23 19.50
N SER A 43 -0.69 0.92 19.61
CA SER A 43 0.20 0.16 18.74
C SER A 43 -0.23 0.11 17.27
N LEU A 44 -1.49 0.41 16.94
CA LEU A 44 -1.95 0.51 15.55
C LEU A 44 -1.86 1.94 14.99
N VAL A 45 -1.66 2.92 15.87
CA VAL A 45 -1.63 4.35 15.53
C VAL A 45 -0.22 4.82 15.25
N TYR A 46 0.71 4.57 16.17
CA TYR A 46 2.07 5.06 16.06
C TYR A 46 2.95 4.12 15.23
N ALA A 47 3.69 4.70 14.26
CA ALA A 47 4.59 3.94 13.39
C ALA A 47 5.81 3.38 14.15
N VAL A 48 6.23 4.09 15.21
CA VAL A 48 7.25 3.65 16.15
C VAL A 48 6.56 3.46 17.49
N TYR A 49 6.19 2.22 17.80
CA TYR A 49 5.60 1.83 19.08
C TYR A 49 6.20 0.50 19.50
N ASN A 50 6.82 0.47 20.67
CA ASN A 50 7.44 -0.75 21.17
C ASN A 50 6.50 -1.46 22.16
N SER A 51 5.67 -2.36 21.65
CA SER A 51 4.73 -3.15 22.47
C SER A 51 5.42 -3.92 23.60
N LYS A 52 6.72 -4.25 23.46
CA LYS A 52 7.48 -4.96 24.50
C LYS A 52 7.67 -4.11 25.76
N ASP A 53 7.90 -2.81 25.61
CA ASP A 53 8.11 -1.90 26.75
C ASP A 53 6.85 -1.80 27.62
N TYR A 54 5.70 -2.08 27.03
CA TYR A 54 4.38 -2.07 27.68
C TYR A 54 3.83 -3.47 27.99
N HIS A 55 4.59 -4.54 27.74
CA HIS A 55 4.15 -5.94 27.90
C HIS A 55 2.86 -6.28 27.11
N GLU A 56 2.65 -5.63 25.97
CA GLU A 56 1.49 -5.83 25.11
C GLU A 56 1.74 -6.93 24.05
N PRO A 57 0.71 -7.72 23.67
CA PRO A 57 0.79 -8.59 22.51
C PRO A 57 0.83 -7.77 21.21
N ILE A 58 1.33 -8.38 20.13
CA ILE A 58 1.40 -7.73 18.82
C ILE A 58 0.10 -8.00 18.06
N ILE A 59 -0.73 -6.99 17.82
CA ILE A 59 -1.95 -7.18 17.01
C ILE A 59 -1.59 -7.39 15.53
N ARG A 60 -0.72 -6.53 15.00
CA ARG A 60 -0.07 -6.60 13.69
C ARG A 60 1.18 -5.73 13.74
N PHE A 61 2.05 -5.84 12.74
CA PHE A 61 3.22 -4.96 12.67
C PHE A 61 2.80 -3.50 12.47
N ASN A 62 3.51 -2.60 13.14
CA ASN A 62 3.43 -1.16 12.93
C ASN A 62 3.83 -0.84 11.50
N ILE A 63 2.99 -0.05 10.83
CA ILE A 63 3.21 0.48 9.48
C ILE A 63 2.74 1.93 9.44
N SER A 64 3.34 2.74 8.57
CA SER A 64 2.95 4.12 8.36
C SER A 64 1.59 4.26 7.67
N THR A 65 1.13 3.26 6.90
CA THR A 65 -0.08 3.31 6.06
C THR A 65 -1.27 3.98 6.74
N GLY A 66 -1.84 4.98 6.06
CA GLY A 66 -2.93 5.79 6.58
C GLY A 66 -2.47 7.02 7.36
N ALA A 67 -1.17 7.17 7.63
CA ALA A 67 -0.61 8.40 8.19
C ALA A 67 -0.38 9.43 7.08
N ALA A 68 -0.87 10.65 7.29
CA ALA A 68 -0.69 11.73 6.34
C ALA A 68 -0.51 13.07 7.06
N CYS A 69 0.34 13.92 6.47
CA CYS A 69 0.54 15.31 6.88
C CYS A 69 0.00 16.24 5.79
N GLY A 70 -0.60 17.36 6.17
CA GLY A 70 -1.18 18.31 5.24
C GLY A 70 -1.44 19.69 5.82
N PRO A 71 -1.84 20.65 4.98
CA PRO A 71 -2.17 22.02 5.40
C PRO A 71 -3.45 22.11 6.22
N ASN A 72 -4.28 21.07 6.23
CA ASN A 72 -5.48 20.97 7.05
C ASN A 72 -5.84 19.49 7.29
N SER A 73 -6.76 19.23 8.22
CA SER A 73 -7.19 17.87 8.58
C SER A 73 -7.89 17.13 7.44
N PHE A 74 -8.75 17.79 6.65
CA PHE A 74 -9.45 17.14 5.53
C PHE A 74 -8.49 16.68 4.43
N PHE A 75 -7.47 17.47 4.10
CA PHE A 75 -6.40 17.06 3.20
C PHE A 75 -5.71 15.80 3.73
N ALA A 76 -5.30 15.82 5.00
CA ALA A 76 -4.59 14.71 5.62
C ALA A 76 -5.47 13.44 5.67
N LEU A 77 -6.75 13.57 6.03
CA LEU A 77 -7.73 12.49 6.01
C LEU A 77 -7.91 11.90 4.61
N TYR A 78 -8.11 12.75 3.60
CA TYR A 78 -8.22 12.34 2.21
C TYR A 78 -7.00 11.54 1.75
N ARG A 79 -5.79 12.05 2.02
CA ARG A 79 -4.54 11.38 1.65
C ARG A 79 -4.37 10.05 2.39
N GLY A 80 -4.70 9.98 3.68
CA GLY A 80 -4.63 8.76 4.48
C GLY A 80 -5.61 7.68 3.99
N MET A 81 -6.85 8.06 3.67
CA MET A 81 -7.83 7.13 3.09
C MET A 81 -7.40 6.62 1.72
N CYS A 82 -6.94 7.51 0.84
CA CYS A 82 -6.41 7.12 -0.47
C CYS A 82 -5.24 6.14 -0.35
N GLU A 83 -4.30 6.38 0.59
CA GLU A 83 -3.17 5.48 0.82
C GLU A 83 -3.64 4.08 1.27
N ILE A 84 -4.63 4.00 2.17
CA ILE A 84 -5.16 2.70 2.60
C ILE A 84 -5.80 1.96 1.41
N ILE A 85 -6.59 2.65 0.59
CA ILE A 85 -7.29 2.05 -0.56
C ILE A 85 -6.31 1.57 -1.63
N GLU A 86 -5.22 2.31 -1.93
CA GLU A 86 -4.20 1.83 -2.87
C GLU A 86 -3.45 0.60 -2.37
N ARG A 87 -3.16 0.50 -1.06
CA ARG A 87 -2.48 -0.67 -0.49
C ARG A 87 -3.40 -1.88 -0.50
N ASP A 88 -4.68 -1.71 -0.16
CA ASP A 88 -5.70 -2.75 -0.25
C ASP A 88 -5.81 -3.29 -1.68
N ALA A 89 -5.99 -2.38 -2.65
CA ALA A 89 -6.12 -2.72 -4.05
C ALA A 89 -4.88 -3.43 -4.60
N TYR A 90 -3.68 -2.91 -4.29
CA TYR A 90 -2.43 -3.53 -4.72
C TYR A 90 -2.24 -4.90 -4.08
N MET A 91 -2.40 -5.02 -2.77
CA MET A 91 -2.15 -6.27 -2.05
C MET A 91 -3.11 -7.36 -2.48
N ILE A 92 -4.42 -7.10 -2.50
CA ILE A 92 -5.42 -8.09 -2.96
C ILE A 92 -5.06 -8.61 -4.35
N SER A 93 -4.65 -7.71 -5.24
CA SER A 93 -4.29 -8.06 -6.62
C SER A 93 -3.00 -8.88 -6.66
N PHE A 94 -1.96 -8.43 -5.96
CA PHE A 94 -0.65 -9.06 -5.96
C PHE A 94 -0.67 -10.46 -5.35
N VAL A 95 -1.28 -10.63 -4.17
CA VAL A 95 -1.24 -11.91 -3.44
C VAL A 95 -2.15 -12.99 -4.04
N ASN A 96 -3.15 -12.59 -4.82
CA ASN A 96 -4.00 -13.48 -5.60
C ASN A 96 -3.50 -13.66 -7.06
N ASP A 97 -2.32 -13.10 -7.38
CA ASP A 97 -1.73 -13.16 -8.70
C ASP A 97 -2.65 -12.69 -9.85
N ILE A 98 -3.43 -11.63 -9.59
CA ILE A 98 -4.44 -11.13 -10.52
C ILE A 98 -3.78 -10.19 -11.54
N PRO A 99 -3.67 -10.56 -12.84
CA PRO A 99 -3.11 -9.67 -13.84
C PRO A 99 -3.97 -8.42 -14.02
N LYS A 100 -3.33 -7.26 -14.17
CA LYS A 100 -3.99 -5.97 -14.22
C LYS A 100 -3.88 -5.26 -15.57
N PRO A 101 -4.92 -4.51 -15.98
CA PRO A 101 -4.91 -3.81 -17.25
C PRO A 101 -3.81 -2.77 -17.28
N LYS A 102 -3.11 -2.69 -18.42
CA LYS A 102 -2.20 -1.60 -18.74
C LYS A 102 -2.99 -0.31 -18.90
N VAL A 103 -2.40 0.80 -18.50
CA VAL A 103 -2.94 2.13 -18.74
C VAL A 103 -2.13 2.78 -19.84
N ASP A 104 -2.78 3.09 -20.96
CA ASP A 104 -2.17 3.92 -21.99
C ASP A 104 -2.21 5.38 -21.54
N ILE A 105 -1.02 5.92 -21.26
CA ILE A 105 -0.84 7.28 -20.76
C ILE A 105 -0.49 8.28 -21.88
N VAL A 106 -0.27 7.81 -23.11
CA VAL A 106 0.14 8.64 -24.26
C VAL A 106 -0.90 9.72 -24.61
N PRO A 107 -2.22 9.47 -24.53
CA PRO A 107 -3.22 10.51 -24.79
C PRO A 107 -3.12 11.73 -23.86
N ASN A 108 -2.56 11.58 -22.66
CA ASN A 108 -2.32 12.69 -21.74
C ASN A 108 -0.94 13.32 -21.99
N LYS A 109 -0.92 14.59 -22.44
CA LYS A 109 0.32 15.30 -22.79
C LYS A 109 1.36 15.34 -21.67
N PHE A 110 0.94 15.54 -20.43
CA PHE A 110 1.86 15.61 -19.29
C PHE A 110 2.50 14.24 -19.01
N LEU A 111 1.70 13.17 -18.98
CA LEU A 111 2.19 11.82 -18.73
C LEU A 111 3.01 11.28 -19.91
N ALA A 112 2.66 11.63 -21.15
CA ALA A 112 3.44 11.30 -22.34
C ALA A 112 4.85 11.91 -22.30
N GLU A 113 4.99 13.18 -21.92
CA GLU A 113 6.29 13.82 -21.74
C GLU A 113 7.08 13.19 -20.58
N MET A 114 6.42 12.85 -19.48
CA MET A 114 7.04 12.12 -18.36
C MET A 114 7.60 10.77 -18.83
N LYS A 115 6.81 9.98 -19.56
CA LYS A 115 7.23 8.70 -20.14
C LYS A 115 8.44 8.88 -21.05
N ARG A 116 8.39 9.84 -21.99
CA ARG A 116 9.49 10.14 -22.92
C ARG A 116 10.79 10.50 -22.19
N ARG A 117 10.72 11.24 -21.08
CA ARG A 117 11.90 11.59 -20.27
C ARG A 117 12.51 10.37 -19.58
N ILE A 118 11.69 9.44 -19.11
CA ILE A 118 12.15 8.19 -18.48
C ILE A 118 12.82 7.30 -19.53
N GLU A 119 12.18 7.13 -20.68
CA GLU A 119 12.68 6.28 -21.77
C GLU A 119 13.97 6.82 -22.42
N ARG A 120 14.23 8.12 -22.33
CA ARG A 120 15.53 8.71 -22.70
C ARG A 120 16.71 8.05 -21.97
N TYR A 121 16.49 7.55 -20.76
CA TYR A 121 17.50 6.86 -19.95
C TYR A 121 17.43 5.33 -20.09
N SER A 122 16.81 4.81 -21.16
CA SER A 122 16.64 3.37 -21.40
C SER A 122 15.86 2.65 -20.30
N LEU A 123 14.97 3.38 -19.62
CA LEU A 123 14.05 2.85 -18.61
C LEU A 123 12.65 2.70 -19.21
N GLU A 124 12.03 1.53 -19.04
CA GLU A 124 10.68 1.26 -19.54
C GLU A 124 9.64 1.59 -18.46
N LEU A 125 8.76 2.56 -18.70
CA LEU A 125 7.63 2.86 -17.81
C LEU A 125 6.40 2.04 -18.20
N ASN A 126 5.95 1.18 -17.29
CA ASN A 126 4.71 0.43 -17.39
C ASN A 126 3.74 0.87 -16.30
N VAL A 127 2.55 1.35 -16.70
CA VAL A 127 1.49 1.77 -15.76
C VAL A 127 0.37 0.75 -15.83
N ILE A 128 -0.06 0.23 -14.69
CA ILE A 128 -1.20 -0.67 -14.56
C ILE A 128 -2.24 -0.10 -13.60
N SER A 129 -3.52 -0.34 -13.89
CA SER A 129 -4.61 -0.01 -12.97
C SER A 129 -4.83 -1.17 -12.00
N THR A 130 -4.61 -0.90 -10.72
CA THR A 130 -4.88 -1.88 -9.65
C THR A 130 -6.28 -1.71 -9.06
N GLN A 131 -7.06 -0.74 -9.54
CA GLN A 131 -8.36 -0.38 -8.99
C GLN A 131 -9.28 -1.59 -8.83
N LEU A 132 -9.97 -1.64 -7.69
CA LEU A 132 -10.94 -2.68 -7.34
C LEU A 132 -12.34 -2.07 -7.22
N ASP A 133 -12.97 -2.21 -6.06
CA ASP A 133 -14.36 -1.90 -5.80
C ASP A 133 -14.61 -0.48 -5.26
N PHE A 134 -13.57 0.35 -5.12
CA PHE A 134 -13.64 1.73 -4.63
C PHE A 134 -13.43 2.78 -5.74
N PRO A 135 -13.98 4.00 -5.60
CA PRO A 135 -13.90 5.04 -6.63
C PRO A 135 -12.51 5.72 -6.73
N VAL A 136 -11.59 5.41 -5.82
CA VAL A 136 -10.20 5.87 -5.91
C VAL A 136 -9.50 5.14 -7.06
N TYR A 137 -8.95 5.90 -8.01
CA TYR A 137 -8.08 5.35 -9.04
C TYR A 137 -6.74 4.97 -8.41
N THR A 138 -6.45 3.68 -8.38
CA THR A 138 -5.20 3.14 -7.84
C THR A 138 -4.36 2.59 -8.99
N PHE A 139 -3.09 3.00 -9.04
CA PHE A 139 -2.16 2.55 -10.08
C PHE A 139 -0.90 1.98 -9.45
N ALA A 140 -0.30 1.00 -10.13
CA ALA A 140 1.11 0.66 -9.94
C ALA A 140 1.90 1.11 -11.18
N CYS A 141 2.97 1.84 -10.95
CA CYS A 141 3.94 2.22 -11.98
C CYS A 141 5.19 1.37 -11.78
N LEU A 142 5.56 0.62 -12.80
CA LEU A 142 6.69 -0.29 -12.83
C LEU A 142 7.73 0.28 -13.80
N ILE A 143 8.96 0.43 -13.31
CA ILE A 143 10.12 0.80 -14.12
C ILE A 143 10.93 -0.46 -14.35
N PHE A 144 11.12 -0.84 -15.62
CA PHE A 144 12.05 -1.91 -15.98
C PHE A 144 13.36 -1.31 -16.47
N ASP A 145 14.45 -1.81 -15.89
CA ASP A 145 15.82 -1.50 -16.30
C ASP A 145 16.48 -2.78 -16.83
N ARG A 146 16.54 -2.91 -18.15
CA ARG A 146 17.22 -4.03 -18.83
C ARG A 146 18.70 -3.75 -19.09
N THR A 147 19.19 -2.55 -18.76
CA THR A 147 20.57 -2.15 -19.04
C THR A 147 21.57 -2.77 -18.06
N GLY A 148 21.08 -3.21 -16.89
CA GLY A 148 21.93 -3.68 -15.80
C GLY A 148 22.64 -2.55 -15.03
N SER A 149 22.29 -1.29 -15.29
CA SER A 149 22.85 -0.10 -14.63
C SER A 149 22.11 0.29 -13.34
N GLY A 150 21.11 -0.49 -12.96
CA GLY A 150 20.25 -0.23 -11.83
C GLY A 150 19.39 -1.45 -11.48
N PRO A 151 18.50 -1.29 -10.49
CA PRO A 151 17.57 -2.35 -10.12
C PRO A 151 16.65 -2.70 -11.30
N ALA A 152 16.61 -3.99 -11.67
CA ALA A 152 15.83 -4.49 -12.80
C ALA A 152 14.35 -4.08 -12.76
N VAL A 153 13.73 -4.08 -11.57
CA VAL A 153 12.37 -3.58 -11.34
C VAL A 153 12.34 -2.59 -10.19
N SER A 154 11.70 -1.45 -10.41
CA SER A 154 11.32 -0.52 -9.34
C SER A 154 9.85 -0.18 -9.48
N ALA A 155 9.13 -0.19 -8.36
CA ALA A 155 7.69 0.03 -8.36
C ALA A 155 7.31 1.22 -7.48
N GLY A 156 6.23 1.90 -7.85
CA GLY A 156 5.56 2.89 -7.02
C GLY A 156 4.07 2.71 -7.19
N ILE A 157 3.27 2.92 -6.14
CA ILE A 157 1.81 2.85 -6.24
C ILE A 157 1.21 4.13 -5.69
N SER A 158 0.07 4.52 -6.24
CA SER A 158 -0.67 5.67 -5.72
C SER A 158 -2.16 5.57 -6.01
N GLY A 159 -2.96 6.02 -5.03
CA GLY A 159 -4.40 6.20 -5.11
C GLY A 159 -4.78 7.68 -5.06
N ARG A 160 -5.61 8.14 -6.00
CA ARG A 160 -6.27 9.47 -5.97
C ARG A 160 -7.61 9.43 -6.70
N LEU A 161 -8.40 10.49 -6.52
CA LEU A 161 -9.60 10.73 -7.33
C LEU A 161 -9.24 11.34 -8.69
N GLU A 162 -8.07 11.98 -8.81
CA GLU A 162 -7.51 12.45 -10.08
C GLU A 162 -6.53 11.41 -10.68
N PRO A 163 -6.87 10.75 -11.82
CA PRO A 163 -6.01 9.74 -12.45
C PRO A 163 -4.59 10.24 -12.77
N GLU A 164 -4.47 11.42 -13.41
CA GLU A 164 -3.18 11.99 -13.79
C GLU A 164 -2.26 12.21 -12.59
N LYS A 165 -2.81 12.75 -11.49
CA LYS A 165 -2.03 12.99 -10.26
C LYS A 165 -1.62 11.66 -9.60
N ALA A 166 -2.46 10.63 -9.64
CA ALA A 166 -2.13 9.32 -9.09
C ALA A 166 -0.99 8.67 -9.88
N ILE A 167 -1.09 8.62 -11.21
CA ILE A 167 -0.04 8.07 -12.08
C ILE A 167 1.27 8.83 -11.90
N LYS A 168 1.21 10.18 -11.84
CA LYS A 168 2.39 11.01 -11.55
C LYS A 168 3.02 10.65 -10.20
N SER A 169 2.24 10.57 -9.12
CA SER A 169 2.75 10.21 -7.79
C SER A 169 3.39 8.82 -7.77
N ALA A 170 2.71 7.81 -8.35
CA ALA A 170 3.22 6.45 -8.42
C ALA A 170 4.51 6.37 -9.26
N THR A 171 4.59 7.07 -10.40
CA THR A 171 5.79 7.10 -11.25
C THR A 171 6.98 7.75 -10.51
N LEU A 172 6.74 8.87 -9.83
CA LEU A 172 7.79 9.54 -9.06
C LEU A 172 8.28 8.70 -7.89
N GLU A 173 7.40 7.93 -7.23
CA GLU A 173 7.81 6.98 -6.21
C GLU A 173 8.68 5.85 -6.79
N ALA A 174 8.29 5.28 -7.93
CA ALA A 174 9.07 4.25 -8.62
C ALA A 174 10.47 4.77 -9.00
N LEU A 175 10.55 5.97 -9.56
CA LEU A 175 11.82 6.62 -9.92
C LEU A 175 12.69 6.88 -8.69
N ARG A 176 12.11 7.39 -7.61
CA ARG A 176 12.82 7.63 -6.35
C ARG A 176 13.43 6.34 -5.82
N ARG A 177 12.67 5.24 -5.83
CA ARG A 177 13.16 3.92 -5.38
C ARG A 177 14.25 3.38 -6.30
N HIS A 178 14.10 3.54 -7.61
CA HIS A 178 15.11 3.16 -8.59
C HIS A 178 16.45 3.87 -8.31
N ILE A 179 16.41 5.20 -8.16
CA ILE A 179 17.59 6.02 -7.88
C ILE A 179 18.21 5.67 -6.52
N ALA A 180 17.39 5.59 -5.46
CA ALA A 180 17.86 5.30 -4.11
C ALA A 180 18.48 3.89 -3.97
N THR A 181 18.02 2.94 -4.77
CA THR A 181 18.52 1.55 -4.73
C THR A 181 19.77 1.36 -5.56
N ARG A 182 20.00 2.19 -6.58
CA ARG A 182 21.08 2.01 -7.56
C ARG A 182 22.45 1.85 -6.90
N ASP A 183 22.79 2.70 -5.94
CA ASP A 183 24.08 2.62 -5.24
C ASP A 183 24.24 1.29 -4.50
N ARG A 184 23.17 0.83 -3.86
CA ARG A 184 23.15 -0.43 -3.13
C ARG A 184 23.22 -1.64 -4.07
N PHE A 185 22.52 -1.58 -5.19
CA PHE A 185 22.58 -2.58 -6.25
C PHE A 185 24.01 -2.79 -6.76
N TYR A 186 24.78 -1.71 -6.95
CA TYR A 186 26.19 -1.82 -7.36
C TYR A 186 27.09 -2.45 -6.29
N ARG A 187 26.84 -2.16 -5.01
CA ARG A 187 27.66 -2.67 -3.89
C ARG A 187 27.35 -4.12 -3.52
N GLU A 188 26.07 -4.48 -3.45
CA GLU A 188 25.63 -5.73 -2.83
C GLU A 188 25.16 -6.78 -3.85
N LYS A 189 24.70 -6.33 -5.03
CA LYS A 189 23.95 -7.16 -6.01
C LYS A 189 22.70 -7.84 -5.39
N PRO A 190 21.77 -8.36 -6.20
CA PRO A 190 20.62 -9.10 -5.68
C PRO A 190 21.07 -10.34 -4.90
N LEU A 191 20.71 -10.42 -3.62
CA LEU A 191 20.99 -11.57 -2.76
C LEU A 191 19.80 -12.54 -2.78
N PRO A 192 19.99 -13.87 -2.66
CA PRO A 192 18.86 -14.77 -2.44
C PRO A 192 18.17 -14.45 -1.10
N MET A 193 16.88 -14.79 -0.99
CA MET A 193 16.17 -14.68 0.28
C MET A 193 16.77 -15.66 1.29
N PRO A 194 17.16 -15.22 2.50
CA PRO A 194 17.70 -16.11 3.52
C PRO A 194 16.60 -16.93 4.19
N GLU A 195 16.95 -18.12 4.70
CA GLU A 195 16.03 -18.95 5.48
C GLU A 195 15.53 -18.26 6.76
N LYS A 196 16.38 -17.45 7.40
CA LYS A 196 16.09 -16.69 8.62
C LYS A 196 16.67 -15.29 8.56
N SER A 197 15.90 -14.31 9.02
CA SER A 197 16.31 -12.90 9.05
C SER A 197 15.44 -12.09 10.01
N SER A 198 15.98 -10.98 10.51
CA SER A 198 15.18 -10.01 11.27
C SER A 198 14.14 -9.33 10.37
N LEU A 199 13.10 -8.78 10.99
CA LEU A 199 12.04 -8.04 10.29
C LEU A 199 12.59 -6.83 9.52
N ASP A 200 13.52 -6.10 10.12
CA ASP A 200 14.14 -4.94 9.50
C ASP A 200 15.03 -5.33 8.33
N TRP A 201 15.82 -6.39 8.50
CA TRP A 201 16.64 -6.91 7.42
C TRP A 201 15.76 -7.34 6.24
N PHE A 202 14.66 -8.04 6.51
CA PHE A 202 13.73 -8.48 5.47
C PHE A 202 13.14 -7.29 4.70
N LEU A 203 12.61 -6.30 5.41
CA LEU A 203 12.03 -5.09 4.81
C LEU A 203 13.05 -4.32 3.95
N LEU A 204 14.27 -4.13 4.47
CA LEU A 204 15.32 -3.40 3.75
C LEU A 204 15.77 -4.11 2.47
N ASN A 205 15.64 -5.44 2.38
CA ASN A 205 16.14 -6.22 1.25
C ASN A 205 15.12 -6.46 0.13
N LYS A 206 13.83 -6.17 0.35
CA LYS A 206 12.77 -6.38 -0.67
C LYS A 206 13.12 -5.76 -2.03
N GLN A 207 13.50 -4.49 -2.02
CA GLN A 207 13.84 -3.78 -3.25
C GLN A 207 15.13 -4.33 -3.93
N LEU A 208 16.04 -4.94 -3.15
CA LEU A 208 17.24 -5.57 -3.70
C LEU A 208 16.90 -6.92 -4.38
N TRP A 209 15.92 -7.67 -3.90
CA TRP A 209 15.41 -8.87 -4.59
C TRP A 209 14.79 -8.53 -5.94
N TRP A 210 13.96 -7.49 -5.99
CA TRP A 210 13.40 -6.95 -7.22
C TRP A 210 14.43 -6.32 -8.16
N SER A 211 15.70 -6.24 -7.74
CA SER A 211 16.80 -5.79 -8.60
C SER A 211 17.33 -6.88 -9.53
N ALA A 212 16.93 -8.15 -9.36
CA ALA A 212 17.38 -9.26 -10.18
C ALA A 212 16.71 -9.27 -11.57
N PRO A 213 17.44 -9.55 -12.68
CA PRO A 213 16.88 -9.47 -14.04
C PRO A 213 15.61 -10.31 -14.27
N HIS A 214 15.53 -11.52 -13.69
CA HIS A 214 14.37 -12.40 -13.83
C HIS A 214 13.10 -11.84 -13.18
N MET A 215 13.21 -10.87 -12.27
CA MET A 215 12.05 -10.21 -11.68
C MET A 215 11.28 -9.35 -12.68
N ILE A 216 11.87 -8.99 -13.83
CA ILE A 216 11.14 -8.33 -14.91
C ILE A 216 10.05 -9.25 -15.45
N GLU A 217 10.33 -10.54 -15.65
CA GLU A 217 9.32 -11.50 -16.11
C GLU A 217 8.19 -11.66 -15.10
N ARG A 218 8.55 -11.69 -13.80
CA ARG A 218 7.56 -11.68 -12.71
C ARG A 218 6.70 -10.41 -12.72
N ALA A 219 7.30 -9.24 -12.93
CA ALA A 219 6.56 -7.99 -13.02
C ALA A 219 5.63 -7.96 -14.24
N MET A 220 6.11 -8.48 -15.38
CA MET A 220 5.34 -8.59 -16.62
C MET A 220 4.15 -9.54 -16.49
N SER A 221 4.27 -10.63 -15.72
CA SER A 221 3.14 -11.55 -15.48
C SER A 221 1.97 -10.89 -14.77
N PHE A 222 2.20 -9.76 -14.09
CA PHE A 222 1.18 -8.97 -13.42
C PHE A 222 0.48 -7.96 -14.35
N ILE A 223 0.95 -7.83 -15.60
CA ILE A 223 0.35 -6.97 -16.63
C ILE A 223 -0.49 -7.86 -17.55
N SER A 224 -1.79 -7.59 -17.63
CA SER A 224 -2.70 -8.27 -18.56
C SER A 224 -2.64 -7.65 -19.96
N ASP A 225 -3.18 -8.36 -20.96
CA ASP A 225 -3.32 -7.87 -22.34
C ASP A 225 -4.35 -6.74 -22.50
N LYS A 226 -5.19 -6.50 -21.48
CA LYS A 226 -6.18 -5.42 -21.51
C LYS A 226 -5.50 -4.06 -21.35
N THR A 227 -5.91 -3.09 -22.16
CA THR A 227 -5.43 -1.70 -22.07
C THR A 227 -6.60 -0.74 -21.87
N VAL A 228 -6.43 0.23 -20.97
CA VAL A 228 -7.38 1.32 -20.71
C VAL A 228 -6.67 2.64 -20.99
N ALA A 229 -7.27 3.51 -21.80
CA ALA A 229 -6.71 4.82 -22.10
C ALA A 229 -6.93 5.79 -20.91
N VAL A 230 -5.91 6.57 -20.53
CA VAL A 230 -6.00 7.46 -19.37
C VAL A 230 -7.04 8.57 -19.53
N ASP A 231 -7.31 9.00 -20.77
CA ASP A 231 -8.32 10.02 -21.11
C ASP A 231 -9.76 9.50 -20.99
N SER A 232 -9.95 8.19 -21.01
CA SER A 232 -11.25 7.57 -20.69
C SER A 232 -11.58 7.61 -19.19
N LEU A 233 -10.60 7.92 -18.33
CA LEU A 233 -10.78 8.00 -16.88
C LEU A 233 -11.27 9.38 -16.48
N ILE A 234 -12.50 9.44 -15.97
CA ILE A 234 -13.12 10.67 -15.49
C ILE A 234 -12.46 11.12 -14.18
N ASN A 235 -12.12 12.40 -14.07
CA ASN A 235 -11.65 12.95 -12.80
C ASN A 235 -12.82 13.03 -11.80
N ASN A 236 -12.77 12.23 -10.74
CA ASN A 236 -13.81 12.16 -9.71
C ASN A 236 -13.53 13.07 -8.50
N SER A 237 -12.55 13.97 -8.60
CA SER A 237 -12.12 14.85 -7.51
C SER A 237 -12.92 16.15 -7.51
N ASP A 238 -13.34 16.60 -6.32
CA ASP A 238 -13.83 17.97 -6.09
C ASP A 238 -12.64 18.90 -5.78
N ASP A 239 -12.79 20.22 -5.86
CA ASP A 239 -11.72 21.13 -5.42
C ASP A 239 -11.62 21.19 -3.88
N SER A 240 -12.72 20.95 -3.16
CA SER A 240 -12.77 20.92 -1.71
C SER A 240 -12.33 19.58 -1.13
N ASP A 241 -11.33 19.61 -0.26
CA ASP A 241 -10.89 18.41 0.49
C ASP A 241 -11.98 17.85 1.39
N GLU A 242 -12.85 18.70 1.97
CA GLU A 242 -13.98 18.25 2.79
C GLU A 242 -14.96 17.41 1.98
N LYS A 243 -15.29 17.84 0.76
CA LYS A 243 -16.19 17.08 -0.13
C LYS A 243 -15.56 15.77 -0.58
N LYS A 244 -14.24 15.73 -0.85
CA LYS A 244 -13.53 14.47 -1.13
C LYS A 244 -13.61 13.51 0.06
N VAL A 245 -13.42 14.01 1.28
CA VAL A 245 -13.52 13.20 2.50
C VAL A 245 -14.95 12.67 2.67
N ALA A 246 -15.96 13.52 2.56
CA ALA A 246 -17.36 13.12 2.67
C ALA A 246 -17.74 12.06 1.63
N PHE A 247 -17.28 12.22 0.38
CA PHE A 247 -17.47 11.24 -0.68
C PHE A 247 -16.86 9.88 -0.34
N LEU A 248 -15.57 9.85 0.07
CA LEU A 248 -14.92 8.58 0.41
C LEU A 248 -15.51 7.92 1.66
N VAL A 249 -15.87 8.69 2.69
CA VAL A 249 -16.52 8.16 3.90
C VAL A 249 -17.87 7.52 3.56
N LYS A 250 -18.65 8.13 2.67
CA LYS A 250 -19.91 7.55 2.18
C LYS A 250 -19.67 6.20 1.49
N GLU A 251 -18.75 6.17 0.52
CA GLU A 251 -18.45 4.97 -0.28
C GLU A 251 -17.89 3.82 0.57
N LEU A 252 -17.05 4.14 1.56
CA LEU A 252 -16.52 3.19 2.52
C LEU A 252 -17.62 2.64 3.43
N LYS A 253 -18.51 3.51 3.92
CA LYS A 253 -19.65 3.11 4.74
C LYS A 253 -20.60 2.18 3.99
N GLU A 254 -20.91 2.46 2.74
CA GLU A 254 -21.77 1.61 1.88
C GLU A 254 -21.20 0.20 1.68
N LYS A 255 -19.88 0.04 1.80
CA LYS A 255 -19.17 -1.24 1.75
C LYS A 255 -18.81 -1.80 3.13
N ASN A 256 -19.46 -1.31 4.19
CA ASN A 256 -19.26 -1.74 5.58
C ASN A 256 -17.81 -1.61 6.07
N CYS A 257 -17.07 -0.62 5.58
CA CYS A 257 -15.71 -0.30 6.04
C CYS A 257 -15.79 0.86 7.03
N GLU A 258 -15.23 0.71 8.23
CA GLU A 258 -15.23 1.76 9.25
C GLU A 258 -14.04 2.69 9.07
N VAL A 259 -14.28 4.00 8.93
CA VAL A 259 -13.20 5.00 8.81
C VAL A 259 -12.96 5.63 10.17
N ILE A 260 -11.85 5.28 10.81
CA ILE A 260 -11.42 5.85 12.08
C ILE A 260 -10.23 6.74 11.83
N PHE A 261 -10.17 7.90 12.46
CA PHE A 261 -8.96 8.72 12.48
C PHE A 261 -8.54 9.09 13.89
N VAL A 262 -7.24 9.35 14.03
CA VAL A 262 -6.61 9.90 15.24
C VAL A 262 -5.77 11.10 14.82
N ASP A 263 -5.96 12.23 15.49
CA ASP A 263 -5.08 13.39 15.36
C ASP A 263 -3.78 13.11 16.14
N VAL A 264 -2.67 13.01 15.42
CA VAL A 264 -1.33 12.77 15.99
C VAL A 264 -0.41 13.97 15.76
N THR A 265 -1.00 15.15 15.51
CA THR A 265 -0.25 16.39 15.29
C THR A 265 0.42 16.84 16.58
N ILE A 266 1.74 16.78 16.61
CA ILE A 266 2.53 17.32 17.73
C ILE A 266 2.50 18.86 17.72
N PRO A 267 2.64 19.53 18.87
CA PRO A 267 2.53 20.99 18.98
C PRO A 267 3.40 21.76 17.98
N GLN A 268 4.66 21.35 17.79
CA GLN A 268 5.60 22.01 16.88
C GLN A 268 5.15 21.94 15.42
N VAL A 269 4.49 20.86 15.02
CA VAL A 269 3.96 20.71 13.65
C VAL A 269 2.69 21.55 13.47
N ARG A 270 1.88 21.66 14.53
CA ARG A 270 0.68 22.51 14.54
C ARG A 270 1.04 23.99 14.45
N GLU A 271 2.08 24.43 15.15
CA GLU A 271 2.60 25.81 15.08
C GLU A 271 3.07 26.20 13.67
N LEU A 272 3.57 25.23 12.89
CA LEU A 272 3.94 25.41 11.49
C LEU A 272 2.73 25.41 10.53
N GLY A 273 1.50 25.30 11.04
CA GLY A 273 0.28 25.31 10.23
C GLY A 273 -0.03 23.97 9.55
N PHE A 274 0.55 22.87 10.01
CA PHE A 274 0.28 21.53 9.48
C PHE A 274 -0.56 20.69 10.43
N CYS A 275 -1.27 19.72 9.86
CA CYS A 275 -1.99 18.68 10.58
C CYS A 275 -1.44 17.31 10.18
N VAL A 276 -1.30 16.41 11.14
CA VAL A 276 -0.91 15.01 10.95
C VAL A 276 -2.00 14.12 11.52
N VAL A 277 -2.56 13.26 10.68
CA VAL A 277 -3.58 12.29 11.10
C VAL A 277 -3.11 10.87 10.81
N LYS A 278 -3.61 9.92 11.59
CA LYS A 278 -3.55 8.50 11.30
C LYS A 278 -4.95 7.99 11.02
N VAL A 279 -5.20 7.55 9.80
CA VAL A 279 -6.43 6.87 9.40
C VAL A 279 -6.26 5.37 9.59
N LEU A 280 -7.34 4.71 10.03
CA LEU A 280 -7.48 3.27 10.19
C LEU A 280 -8.78 2.86 9.51
N ILE A 281 -8.70 1.83 8.66
CA ILE A 281 -9.86 1.15 8.09
C ILE A 281 -9.65 -0.35 8.34
N PRO A 282 -10.15 -0.90 9.47
CA PRO A 282 -9.81 -2.26 9.92
C PRO A 282 -10.10 -3.38 8.93
N GLU A 283 -11.05 -3.15 8.02
CA GLU A 283 -11.47 -4.11 7.01
C GLU A 283 -10.48 -4.23 5.84
N MET A 284 -9.61 -3.23 5.64
CA MET A 284 -8.71 -3.14 4.48
C MET A 284 -7.44 -3.97 4.66
N VAL A 285 -6.92 -4.48 3.56
CA VAL A 285 -5.67 -5.24 3.52
C VAL A 285 -4.46 -4.28 3.55
N PRO A 286 -3.62 -4.27 4.60
CA PRO A 286 -2.42 -3.46 4.60
C PRO A 286 -1.29 -4.15 3.81
N LEU A 287 -0.25 -3.37 3.46
CA LEU A 287 1.02 -3.97 3.00
C LEU A 287 1.55 -4.94 4.06
N TRP A 288 2.10 -6.06 3.59
CA TRP A 288 2.74 -7.03 4.48
C TRP A 288 4.20 -6.62 4.68
N ARG A 289 4.52 -6.10 5.87
CA ARG A 289 5.91 -5.78 6.21
C ARG A 289 6.84 -6.99 6.02
N ASP A 290 6.31 -8.18 6.24
CA ASP A 290 6.98 -9.46 6.08
C ASP A 290 5.99 -10.53 5.62
N GLU A 291 6.21 -11.08 4.43
CA GLU A 291 5.39 -12.12 3.81
C GLU A 291 5.37 -13.42 4.61
N ARG A 292 6.24 -13.60 5.61
CA ARG A 292 6.15 -14.71 6.57
C ARG A 292 5.03 -14.52 7.60
N PHE A 293 4.42 -13.34 7.68
CA PHE A 293 3.33 -12.97 8.60
C PHE A 293 2.11 -12.46 7.81
N ARG A 294 1.61 -13.29 6.90
CA ARG A 294 0.50 -12.94 5.98
C ARG A 294 -0.79 -12.70 6.75
N TYR A 295 -1.50 -11.62 6.43
CA TYR A 295 -2.77 -11.28 7.09
C TYR A 295 -3.97 -11.98 6.45
N GLU A 296 -3.96 -13.32 6.43
CA GLU A 296 -4.97 -14.16 5.78
C GLU A 296 -6.33 -14.15 6.50
N GLY A 297 -6.44 -13.53 7.68
CA GLY A 297 -7.72 -13.35 8.38
C GLY A 297 -8.63 -12.29 7.75
N ILE A 298 -8.13 -11.50 6.80
CA ILE A 298 -8.86 -10.37 6.21
C ILE A 298 -9.73 -10.86 5.06
N LYS A 299 -11.06 -10.81 5.25
CA LYS A 299 -12.05 -11.32 4.30
C LYS A 299 -11.95 -10.73 2.88
N ARG A 300 -11.59 -9.45 2.77
CA ARG A 300 -11.45 -8.75 1.48
C ARG A 300 -10.45 -9.42 0.54
N LEU A 301 -9.45 -10.13 1.06
CA LEU A 301 -8.50 -10.93 0.25
C LEU A 301 -9.19 -11.96 -0.65
N TYR A 302 -10.35 -12.47 -0.23
CA TYR A 302 -11.07 -13.55 -0.90
C TYR A 302 -12.36 -13.05 -1.56
N GLU A 303 -13.12 -12.22 -0.85
CA GLU A 303 -14.44 -11.80 -1.30
C GLU A 303 -14.37 -10.80 -2.48
N VAL A 304 -13.39 -9.90 -2.49
CA VAL A 304 -13.29 -8.84 -3.50
C VAL A 304 -12.90 -9.40 -4.87
N PRO A 305 -11.87 -10.26 -5.01
CA PRO A 305 -11.58 -10.92 -6.28
C PRO A 305 -12.80 -11.62 -6.86
N SER A 306 -13.47 -12.46 -6.06
CA SER A 306 -14.65 -13.22 -6.52
C SER A 306 -15.80 -12.31 -6.96
N ARG A 307 -16.09 -11.24 -6.21
CA ARG A 307 -17.13 -10.26 -6.57
C ARG A 307 -16.85 -9.55 -7.89
N LEU A 308 -15.57 -9.31 -8.19
CA LEU A 308 -15.12 -8.66 -9.42
C LEU A 308 -14.87 -9.65 -10.57
N GLY A 309 -15.20 -10.94 -10.39
CA GLY A 309 -15.06 -11.97 -11.42
C GLY A 309 -13.63 -12.50 -11.60
N TYR A 310 -12.74 -12.25 -10.66
CA TYR A 310 -11.40 -12.84 -10.63
C TYR A 310 -11.39 -14.13 -9.81
N SER A 311 -10.50 -15.06 -10.17
CA SER A 311 -10.18 -16.21 -9.33
C SER A 311 -9.54 -15.73 -8.02
N ALA A 312 -10.03 -16.23 -6.89
CA ALA A 312 -9.40 -16.05 -5.59
C ALA A 312 -8.47 -17.24 -5.30
N GLY A 313 -7.24 -16.97 -4.90
CA GLY A 313 -6.24 -18.00 -4.65
C GLY A 313 -4.92 -17.39 -4.19
N LEU A 314 -4.67 -17.40 -2.89
CA LEU A 314 -3.41 -16.91 -2.35
C LEU A 314 -2.26 -17.84 -2.73
N PHE A 315 -1.06 -17.28 -2.89
CA PHE A 315 0.17 -18.08 -2.91
C PHE A 315 0.21 -19.02 -1.70
N LYS A 316 0.35 -20.33 -1.94
CA LYS A 316 0.37 -21.32 -0.85
C LYS A 316 1.59 -21.14 0.05
N ASN A 317 2.76 -20.93 -0.53
CA ASN A 317 4.04 -20.79 0.16
C ASN A 317 4.67 -19.41 -0.08
N VAL A 318 5.54 -18.98 0.83
CA VAL A 318 6.37 -17.79 0.64
C VAL A 318 7.58 -18.15 -0.22
N HIS A 319 7.77 -17.44 -1.32
CA HIS A 319 8.94 -17.54 -2.19
C HIS A 319 9.23 -16.16 -2.82
N GLU A 320 10.33 -16.04 -3.56
CA GLU A 320 10.79 -14.75 -4.10
C GLU A 320 9.71 -13.97 -4.88
N PHE A 321 8.86 -14.66 -5.65
CA PHE A 321 7.80 -14.04 -6.44
C PHE A 321 6.53 -13.67 -5.65
N SER A 322 6.39 -14.18 -4.43
CA SER A 322 5.27 -13.84 -3.55
C SER A 322 5.57 -12.60 -2.67
N ILE A 323 6.74 -11.95 -2.85
CA ILE A 323 7.20 -10.80 -2.06
C ILE A 323 6.96 -9.52 -2.84
N HIS A 324 6.21 -8.58 -2.26
CA HIS A 324 5.94 -7.32 -2.94
C HIS A 324 7.19 -6.41 -2.97
N PRO A 325 7.34 -5.51 -3.96
CA PRO A 325 8.52 -4.65 -4.10
C PRO A 325 8.59 -3.49 -3.09
N PHE A 326 7.52 -3.26 -2.32
CA PHE A 326 7.37 -2.10 -1.42
C PHE A 326 8.00 -2.26 -0.04
#